data_AF-A0A847H567-F1
#
_entry.id   AF-A0A847H567-F1
#
_cell.length_a   1.000
_cell.length_b   1.000
_cell.length_c   1.000
_cell.angle_alpha   90.00
_cell.angle_beta   90.00
_cell.angle_gamma   90.00
#
_symmetry.space_group_name_H-M   'P 1'
#
loop_
_entity.id
_entity.type
_entity.pdbx_description
1 polymer ?
#
loop_
_entity_poly.entity_id
_entity_poly.type
_entity_poly.pdbx_seq_one_letter_code
_entity_poly.pdbx_strand_id
1 'polypeptide(L)'
;MNYIAHINEKGVSQSLADHLTNVAKKSAHFADVFQSGDIAYLIGLLHDIGKYSDAFQRRIRGSLEQIDHSTAGAQLLNNPKINVIISRIAGYVIMGHHSGLPDYGSEGDSPEEPTFNGRIKKAIEDFCAYSKEIHPNFNPDIFKLTSICEASKEYDFSIQFFVRML
;
A
#
# COMPACT_ATOMS: atom_id res chain seq x y z
N MET A 1 18.40 8.15 -11.05
CA MET A 1 18.49 8.73 -9.70
C MET A 1 18.54 7.59 -8.70
N ASN A 2 19.22 7.75 -7.57
CA ASN A 2 19.19 6.76 -6.49
C ASN A 2 18.03 7.10 -5.55
N TYR A 3 16.97 6.29 -5.54
CA TYR A 3 15.80 6.51 -4.70
C TYR A 3 16.03 5.94 -3.29
N ILE A 4 15.77 6.74 -2.26
CA ILE A 4 16.01 6.37 -0.86
C ILE A 4 14.66 6.15 -0.16
N ALA A 5 14.55 5.04 0.59
CA ALA A 5 13.39 4.76 1.44
C ALA A 5 13.52 5.39 2.83
N HIS A 6 14.68 5.21 3.46
CA HIS A 6 15.01 5.73 4.79
C HIS A 6 16.53 5.95 4.94
N ILE A 7 16.89 6.85 5.86
CA ILE A 7 18.27 7.10 6.29
C ILE A 7 18.27 6.86 7.81
N ASN A 8 19.17 6.00 8.29
CA ASN A 8 19.24 5.73 9.73
C ASN A 8 20.00 6.82 10.49
N GLU A 9 20.02 6.73 11.83
CA GLU A 9 20.70 7.70 12.72
C GLU A 9 22.21 7.86 12.43
N LYS A 10 22.82 6.85 11.78
CA LYS A 10 24.24 6.86 11.38
C LYS A 10 24.47 7.43 9.97
N GLY A 11 23.42 7.94 9.31
CA GLY A 11 23.49 8.48 7.96
C GLY A 11 23.55 7.43 6.85
N VAL A 12 23.33 6.15 7.15
CA VAL A 12 23.31 5.08 6.14
C VAL A 12 21.94 5.03 5.49
N SER A 13 21.90 5.16 4.17
CA SER A 13 20.68 5.07 3.36
C SER A 13 20.40 3.63 2.91
N GLN A 14 19.11 3.30 2.82
CA GLN A 14 18.63 2.11 2.13
C GLN A 14 17.96 2.52 0.81
N SER A 15 18.23 1.78 -0.26
CA SER A 15 17.54 1.99 -1.54
C SER A 15 16.04 1.71 -1.38
N LEU A 16 15.21 2.44 -2.14
CA LEU A 16 13.77 2.25 -2.13
C LEU A 16 13.37 0.87 -2.68
N ALA A 17 14.03 0.42 -3.74
CA ALA A 17 13.75 -0.90 -4.32
C ALA A 17 14.03 -2.05 -3.34
N ASP A 18 15.17 -2.01 -2.64
CA ASP A 18 15.51 -3.03 -1.63
C ASP A 18 14.53 -2.98 -0.46
N HIS A 19 14.16 -1.77 -0.02
CA HIS A 19 13.19 -1.58 1.05
C HIS A 19 11.86 -2.26 0.72
N LEU A 20 11.25 -1.87 -0.40
CA LEU A 20 9.95 -2.39 -0.84
C LEU A 20 10.00 -3.91 -1.04
N THR A 21 11.06 -4.44 -1.66
CA THR A 21 11.22 -5.88 -1.89
C THR A 21 11.38 -6.66 -0.58
N ASN A 22 12.15 -6.13 0.38
CA ASN A 22 12.35 -6.79 1.67
C ASN A 22 11.09 -6.77 2.53
N VAL A 23 10.35 -5.65 2.54
CA VAL A 23 9.05 -5.55 3.21
C VAL A 23 8.06 -6.52 2.57
N ALA A 24 7.92 -6.52 1.24
CA ALA A 24 7.06 -7.44 0.52
C ALA A 24 7.32 -8.93 0.88
N LYS A 25 8.59 -9.35 0.89
CA LYS A 25 8.97 -10.73 1.27
C LYS A 25 8.61 -11.07 2.72
N LYS A 26 8.82 -10.12 3.65
CA LYS A 26 8.50 -10.33 5.08
C LYS A 26 6.99 -10.38 5.30
N SER A 27 6.25 -9.45 4.70
CA SER A 27 4.78 -9.43 4.76
C SER A 27 4.19 -10.71 4.19
N ALA A 28 4.70 -11.19 3.05
CA ALA A 28 4.29 -12.46 2.47
C ALA A 28 4.49 -13.63 3.44
N HIS A 29 5.71 -13.74 3.99
CA HIS A 29 6.05 -14.80 4.94
C HIS A 29 5.14 -14.83 6.17
N PHE A 30 4.80 -13.66 6.73
CA PHE A 30 3.88 -13.60 7.87
C PHE A 30 2.44 -13.94 7.49
N ALA A 31 2.01 -13.57 6.28
CA ALA A 31 0.66 -13.84 5.81
C ALA A 31 0.45 -15.26 5.28
N ASP A 32 1.53 -16.00 4.99
CA ASP A 32 1.46 -17.38 4.49
C ASP A 32 0.74 -18.32 5.45
N VAL A 33 0.81 -18.07 6.76
CA VAL A 33 0.14 -18.89 7.79
C VAL A 33 -1.38 -18.88 7.65
N PHE A 34 -1.94 -17.83 7.03
CA PHE A 34 -3.35 -17.71 6.66
C PHE A 34 -3.53 -17.56 5.14
N GLN A 35 -2.59 -18.13 4.37
CA GLN A 35 -2.63 -18.26 2.91
C GLN A 35 -2.79 -16.93 2.17
N SER A 36 -2.31 -15.82 2.71
CA SER A 36 -2.46 -14.50 2.07
C SER A 36 -1.14 -13.86 1.67
N GLY A 37 -0.10 -14.67 1.50
CA GLY A 37 1.24 -14.25 1.11
C GLY A 37 1.27 -13.37 -0.13
N ASP A 38 0.52 -13.70 -1.18
CA ASP A 38 0.49 -12.94 -2.43
C ASP A 38 -0.11 -11.54 -2.26
N ILE A 39 -1.18 -11.42 -1.47
CA ILE A 39 -1.83 -10.14 -1.16
C ILE A 39 -0.90 -9.30 -0.29
N ALA A 40 -0.32 -9.88 0.76
CA ALA A 40 0.60 -9.19 1.66
C ALA A 40 1.91 -8.79 0.96
N TYR A 41 2.40 -9.60 0.02
CA TYR A 41 3.53 -9.24 -0.84
C TYR A 41 3.22 -7.97 -1.63
N LEU A 42 2.06 -7.94 -2.29
CA LEU A 42 1.64 -6.79 -3.09
C LEU A 42 1.49 -5.53 -2.23
N ILE A 43 0.88 -5.65 -1.04
CA ILE A 43 0.76 -4.56 -0.06
C ILE A 43 2.15 -4.04 0.31
N GLY A 44 3.06 -4.93 0.74
CA GLY A 44 4.41 -4.55 1.15
C GLY A 44 5.22 -3.90 0.03
N LEU A 45 5.05 -4.36 -1.21
CA LEU A 45 5.72 -3.81 -2.38
C LEU A 45 5.22 -2.40 -2.73
N LEU A 46 3.95 -2.10 -2.46
CA LEU A 46 3.30 -0.87 -2.89
C LEU A 46 3.14 0.18 -1.78
N HIS A 47 3.29 -0.19 -0.50
CA HIS A 47 2.93 0.69 0.62
C HIS A 47 3.62 2.07 0.56
N ASP A 48 4.90 2.08 0.19
CA ASP A 48 5.75 3.27 0.13
C ASP A 48 6.10 3.67 -1.33
N ILE A 49 5.38 3.17 -2.34
CA ILE A 49 5.72 3.41 -3.75
C ILE A 49 5.72 4.90 -4.13
N GLY A 50 4.95 5.74 -3.44
CA GLY A 50 4.93 7.20 -3.63
C GLY A 50 6.26 7.88 -3.30
N LYS A 51 7.18 7.20 -2.61
CA LYS A 51 8.54 7.69 -2.34
C LYS A 51 9.39 7.83 -3.60
N TYR A 52 8.96 7.26 -4.73
CA TYR A 52 9.58 7.50 -6.04
C TYR A 52 9.35 8.91 -6.59
N SER A 53 8.51 9.73 -5.94
CA SER A 53 8.34 11.14 -6.31
C SER A 53 9.57 11.98 -6.01
N ASP A 54 9.87 12.94 -6.90
CA ASP A 54 10.98 13.87 -6.72
C ASP A 54 10.81 14.71 -5.45
N ALA A 55 9.57 15.07 -5.11
CA ALA A 55 9.25 15.82 -3.90
C ALA A 55 9.57 15.02 -2.63
N PHE A 56 9.21 13.74 -2.57
CA PHE A 56 9.61 12.89 -1.45
C PHE A 56 11.14 12.74 -1.37
N GLN A 57 11.80 12.59 -2.51
CA GLN A 57 13.26 12.48 -2.57
C GLN A 57 13.98 13.77 -2.13
N ARG A 58 13.39 14.96 -2.32
CA ARG A 58 13.89 16.20 -1.70
C ARG A 58 13.65 16.20 -0.19
N ARG A 59 12.46 15.82 0.26
CA ARG A 59 12.09 15.73 1.68
C ARG A 59 13.07 14.88 2.47
N ILE A 60 13.32 13.64 2.02
CA ILE A 60 14.23 12.72 2.72
C ILE A 60 15.69 13.19 2.75
N ARG A 61 16.06 14.15 1.89
CA ARG A 61 17.39 14.78 1.85
C ARG A 61 17.45 16.13 2.58
N GLY A 62 16.40 16.49 3.32
CA GLY A 62 16.40 17.66 4.22
C GLY A 62 15.43 18.78 3.84
N SER A 63 14.64 18.64 2.78
CA SER A 63 13.54 19.59 2.52
C SER A 63 12.42 19.45 3.57
N LEU A 64 11.75 20.56 3.89
CA LEU A 64 10.64 20.62 4.85
C LEU A 64 9.27 20.33 4.22
N GLU A 65 9.24 19.99 2.93
CA GLU A 65 8.01 19.64 2.19
C GLU A 65 7.25 18.50 2.88
N GLN A 66 5.94 18.69 3.10
CA GLN A 66 5.05 17.62 3.52
C GLN A 66 4.37 17.03 2.29
N ILE A 67 4.69 15.77 2.00
CA ILE A 67 4.22 15.05 0.81
C ILE A 67 3.43 13.83 1.25
N ASP A 68 2.29 13.61 0.60
CA ASP A 68 1.49 12.40 0.74
C ASP A 68 2.01 11.32 -0.20
N HIS A 69 2.95 10.51 0.30
CA HIS A 69 3.45 9.35 -0.44
C HIS A 69 2.59 8.10 -0.20
N SER A 70 1.77 8.11 0.86
CA SER A 70 1.04 6.94 1.35
C SER A 70 -0.22 6.60 0.56
N THR A 71 -0.75 7.56 -0.19
CA THR A 71 -1.91 7.35 -1.07
C THR A 71 -1.53 6.68 -2.39
N ALA A 72 -0.27 6.80 -2.84
CA ALA A 72 0.19 6.37 -4.17
C ALA A 72 -0.04 4.88 -4.46
N GLY A 73 0.30 4.00 -3.51
CA GLY A 73 0.13 2.56 -3.69
C GLY A 73 -1.33 2.16 -3.83
N ALA A 74 -2.22 2.80 -3.07
CA ALA A 74 -3.66 2.57 -3.16
C ALA A 74 -4.22 3.03 -4.53
N GLN A 75 -3.78 4.19 -5.05
CA GLN A 75 -4.18 4.63 -6.39
C GLN A 75 -3.68 3.71 -7.50
N LEU A 76 -2.49 3.14 -7.36
CA LEU A 76 -1.94 2.20 -8.35
C LEU A 76 -2.74 0.90 -8.42
N LEU A 77 -3.44 0.52 -7.34
CA LEU A 77 -4.34 -0.62 -7.31
C LEU A 77 -5.67 -0.39 -8.04
N ASN A 78 -5.94 0.82 -8.54
CA ASN A 78 -7.04 1.07 -9.49
C ASN A 78 -6.65 0.55 -10.89
N ASN A 79 -6.39 -0.74 -10.98
CA ASN A 79 -5.91 -1.44 -12.16
C ASN A 79 -6.94 -2.51 -12.58
N PRO A 80 -7.35 -2.59 -13.85
CA PRO A 80 -8.36 -3.57 -14.29
C PRO A 80 -7.89 -5.03 -14.16
N LYS A 81 -6.58 -5.27 -13.96
CA LYS A 81 -6.02 -6.62 -13.78
C LYS A 81 -6.21 -7.19 -12.37
N ILE A 82 -6.49 -6.33 -11.38
CA ILE A 82 -6.68 -6.78 -9.99
C ILE A 82 -8.18 -6.88 -9.66
N ASN A 83 -8.54 -7.88 -8.88
CA ASN A 83 -9.89 -8.01 -8.36
C ASN A 83 -10.25 -6.79 -7.47
N VAL A 84 -11.46 -6.23 -7.67
CA VAL A 84 -11.92 -5.02 -6.97
C VAL A 84 -11.92 -5.15 -5.45
N ILE A 85 -12.20 -6.35 -4.90
CA ILE A 85 -12.24 -6.59 -3.46
C ILE A 85 -10.81 -6.55 -2.90
N ILE A 86 -9.86 -7.23 -3.57
CA ILE A 86 -8.45 -7.21 -3.16
C ILE A 86 -7.88 -5.79 -3.30
N SER A 87 -8.19 -5.09 -4.40
CA SER A 87 -7.78 -3.70 -4.61
C SER A 87 -8.21 -2.81 -3.44
N ARG A 88 -9.47 -2.94 -2.98
CA ARG A 88 -9.99 -2.19 -1.82
C ARG A 88 -9.31 -2.58 -0.52
N ILE A 89 -9.20 -3.88 -0.21
CA ILE A 89 -8.55 -4.37 1.02
C ILE A 89 -7.09 -3.90 1.06
N ALA A 90 -6.31 -4.18 0.02
CA ALA A 90 -4.92 -3.81 -0.06
C ALA A 90 -4.74 -2.28 -0.06
N GLY A 91 -5.62 -1.55 -0.75
CA GLY A 91 -5.65 -0.09 -0.70
C GLY A 91 -5.86 0.44 0.71
N TYR A 92 -6.74 -0.17 1.51
CA TYR A 92 -7.01 0.22 2.89
C TYR A 92 -5.77 0.07 3.79
N VAL A 93 -5.11 -1.10 3.69
CA VAL A 93 -3.90 -1.42 4.46
C VAL A 93 -2.75 -0.49 4.05
N ILE A 94 -2.54 -0.32 2.74
CA ILE A 94 -1.54 0.61 2.20
C ILE A 94 -1.83 2.02 2.71
N MET A 95 -3.06 2.51 2.61
CA MET A 95 -3.36 3.89 2.97
C MET A 95 -3.21 4.18 4.48
N GLY A 96 -3.36 3.14 5.32
CA GLY A 96 -3.29 3.24 6.77
C GLY A 96 -1.91 3.06 7.40
N HIS A 97 -0.84 2.84 6.63
CA HIS A 97 0.46 2.44 7.20
C HIS A 97 1.16 3.50 8.10
N HIS A 98 0.73 4.77 8.06
CA HIS A 98 1.20 5.82 9.00
C HIS A 98 0.16 6.21 10.05
N SER A 99 -1.12 6.20 9.71
CA SER A 99 -2.20 6.80 10.51
C SER A 99 -3.16 5.79 11.13
N GLY A 100 -2.99 4.49 10.84
CA GLY A 100 -4.02 3.49 11.03
C GLY A 100 -5.04 3.52 9.88
N LEU A 101 -5.91 2.51 9.86
CA LEU A 101 -6.92 2.36 8.82
C LEU A 101 -7.85 3.58 8.78
N PRO A 102 -8.04 4.23 7.62
CA PRO A 102 -8.94 5.38 7.52
C PRO A 102 -10.40 4.92 7.68
N ASP A 103 -11.32 5.87 7.79
CA ASP A 103 -12.73 5.59 7.53
C ASP A 103 -12.94 5.40 6.03
N TYR A 104 -13.90 4.57 5.62
CA TYR A 104 -14.15 4.33 4.19
C TYR A 104 -14.68 5.59 3.49
N GLY A 105 -15.57 6.32 4.16
CA GLY A 105 -16.19 7.53 3.63
C GLY A 105 -17.33 7.26 2.66
N SER A 106 -17.70 8.26 1.86
CA SER A 106 -18.81 8.21 0.91
C SER A 106 -18.38 8.60 -0.51
N GLU A 107 -19.24 8.34 -1.50
CA GLU A 107 -18.99 8.79 -2.88
C GLU A 107 -18.92 10.33 -2.99
N GLY A 108 -19.54 11.06 -2.06
CA GLY A 108 -19.56 12.52 -2.02
C GLY A 108 -18.30 13.16 -1.42
N ASP A 109 -17.40 12.37 -0.85
CA ASP A 109 -16.21 12.90 -0.17
C ASP A 109 -15.30 13.66 -1.15
N SER A 110 -14.80 14.81 -0.72
CA SER A 110 -13.85 15.59 -1.50
C SER A 110 -12.41 15.03 -1.36
N PRO A 111 -11.50 15.37 -2.27
CA PRO A 111 -10.10 14.94 -2.22
C PRO A 111 -9.33 15.29 -0.93
N GLU A 112 -9.85 16.25 -0.15
CA GLU A 112 -9.26 16.74 1.10
C GLU A 112 -9.71 15.94 2.32
N GLU A 113 -10.77 15.14 2.20
CA GLU A 113 -11.27 14.32 3.31
C GLU A 113 -10.27 13.21 3.68
N PRO A 114 -10.04 12.94 4.97
CA PRO A 114 -9.09 11.93 5.43
C PRO A 114 -9.61 10.49 5.28
N THR A 115 -10.67 10.29 4.50
CA THR A 115 -11.30 8.98 4.22
C THR A 115 -10.62 8.27 3.07
N PHE A 116 -10.89 6.97 2.92
CA PHE A 116 -10.43 6.21 1.76
C PHE A 116 -10.92 6.82 0.44
N ASN A 117 -12.22 7.13 0.36
CA ASN A 117 -12.83 7.69 -0.86
C ASN A 117 -12.36 9.11 -1.18
N GLY A 118 -12.03 9.93 -0.18
CA GLY A 118 -11.41 11.25 -0.41
C GLY A 118 -9.99 11.08 -0.95
N ARG A 119 -9.16 10.32 -0.24
CA ARG A 119 -7.75 10.13 -0.57
C ARG A 119 -7.54 9.48 -1.94
N ILE A 120 -8.37 8.52 -2.37
CA ILE A 120 -8.21 7.91 -3.69
C ILE A 120 -8.40 8.91 -4.84
N LYS A 121 -9.19 9.97 -4.64
CA LYS A 121 -9.44 11.04 -5.62
C LYS A 121 -8.37 12.13 -5.62
N LYS A 122 -7.50 12.14 -4.61
CA LYS A 122 -6.51 13.20 -4.39
C LYS A 122 -5.43 13.23 -5.48
N ALA A 123 -5.15 14.42 -5.99
CA ALA A 123 -3.97 14.62 -6.82
C ALA A 123 -2.72 14.53 -5.93
N ILE A 124 -1.80 13.66 -6.30
CA ILE A 124 -0.52 13.46 -5.61
C ILE A 124 0.64 13.63 -6.58
N GLU A 125 1.84 13.76 -6.03
CA GLU A 125 3.09 13.90 -6.78
C GLU A 125 3.30 12.75 -7.76
N ASP A 126 3.89 13.03 -8.92
CA ASP A 126 4.26 11.97 -9.87
C ASP A 126 5.28 11.02 -9.24
N PHE A 127 4.99 9.72 -9.32
CA PHE A 127 5.84 8.65 -8.80
C PHE A 127 6.18 7.60 -9.86
N CYS A 128 5.89 7.86 -11.14
CA CYS A 128 5.99 6.88 -12.24
C CYS A 128 7.39 6.27 -12.43
N ALA A 129 8.43 6.92 -11.89
CA ALA A 129 9.79 6.40 -11.88
C ALA A 129 9.91 4.99 -11.25
N TYR A 130 8.98 4.60 -10.38
CA TYR A 130 8.94 3.26 -9.78
C TYR A 130 9.00 2.14 -10.83
N SER A 131 8.39 2.36 -12.00
CA SER A 131 8.24 1.36 -13.08
C SER A 131 9.56 0.89 -13.67
N LYS A 132 10.68 1.57 -13.36
CA LYS A 132 12.03 1.19 -13.78
C LYS A 132 12.66 0.13 -12.87
N GLU A 133 12.19 0.01 -11.63
CA GLU A 133 12.81 -0.83 -10.58
C GLU A 133 11.81 -1.85 -10.01
N ILE A 134 10.51 -1.52 -10.02
CA ILE A 134 9.45 -2.30 -9.38
C ILE A 134 8.41 -2.70 -10.42
N HIS A 135 8.11 -4.01 -10.47
CA HIS A 135 7.14 -4.60 -11.38
C HIS A 135 6.12 -5.43 -10.60
N PRO A 136 5.04 -4.80 -10.10
CA PRO A 136 4.03 -5.50 -9.30
C PRO A 136 3.26 -6.53 -10.13
N ASN A 137 2.99 -7.70 -9.54
CA ASN A 137 2.03 -8.64 -10.08
C ASN A 137 0.62 -8.30 -9.56
N PHE A 138 -0.23 -7.74 -10.42
CA PHE A 138 -1.59 -7.32 -10.07
C PHE A 138 -2.63 -8.46 -10.12
N ASN A 139 -2.22 -9.72 -10.14
CA ASN A 139 -3.12 -10.87 -10.14
C ASN A 139 -2.91 -11.79 -8.91
N PRO A 140 -3.09 -11.29 -7.67
CA PRO A 140 -3.11 -12.14 -6.49
C PRO A 140 -4.33 -13.08 -6.50
N ASP A 141 -4.16 -14.27 -5.93
CA ASP A 141 -5.20 -15.29 -5.92
C ASP A 141 -6.38 -14.92 -4.99
N ILE A 142 -7.56 -14.74 -5.60
CA ILE A 142 -8.80 -14.37 -4.91
C ILE A 142 -9.42 -15.53 -4.13
N PHE A 143 -9.18 -16.78 -4.52
CA PHE A 143 -9.84 -17.95 -3.91
C PHE A 143 -9.49 -18.08 -2.43
N LYS A 144 -8.34 -17.54 -2.03
CA LYS A 144 -7.84 -17.55 -0.65
C LYS A 144 -8.65 -16.61 0.27
N LEU A 145 -9.22 -15.53 -0.26
CA LEU A 145 -10.12 -14.64 0.49
C LEU A 145 -11.48 -15.32 0.76
N THR A 146 -11.98 -16.07 -0.23
CA THR A 146 -13.25 -16.79 -0.12
C THR A 146 -13.23 -17.79 1.03
N SER A 147 -12.13 -18.52 1.22
CA SER A 147 -11.98 -19.48 2.31
C SER A 147 -12.03 -18.84 3.71
N ILE A 148 -11.55 -17.60 3.86
CA ILE A 148 -11.60 -16.86 5.13
C ILE A 148 -13.05 -16.46 5.44
N CYS A 149 -13.78 -16.00 4.42
CA CYS A 149 -15.20 -15.68 4.55
C CYS A 149 -16.04 -16.92 4.86
N GLU A 150 -15.78 -18.05 4.20
CA GLU A 150 -16.51 -19.30 4.39
C GLU A 150 -16.28 -19.94 5.77
N ALA A 151 -15.14 -19.66 6.40
CA ALA A 151 -14.81 -20.18 7.74
C ALA A 151 -15.64 -19.55 8.87
N SER A 152 -16.41 -18.49 8.59
CA SER A 152 -17.18 -17.75 9.58
C SER A 152 -18.63 -17.52 9.14
N LYS A 153 -19.54 -17.45 10.12
CA LYS A 153 -20.94 -17.04 9.89
C LYS A 153 -21.11 -15.52 9.91
N GLU A 154 -20.06 -14.78 10.30
CA GLU A 154 -20.02 -13.33 10.38
C GLU A 154 -19.01 -12.79 9.37
N TYR A 155 -19.47 -12.60 8.13
CA TYR A 155 -18.62 -12.19 7.01
C TYR A 155 -17.95 -10.83 7.25
N ASP A 156 -18.70 -9.85 7.77
CA ASP A 156 -18.20 -8.50 8.02
C ASP A 156 -17.06 -8.52 9.04
N PHE A 157 -17.25 -9.21 10.17
CA PHE A 157 -16.20 -9.38 11.18
C PHE A 157 -14.95 -10.04 10.59
N SER A 158 -15.14 -11.06 9.75
CA SER A 158 -14.04 -11.83 9.16
C SER A 158 -13.20 -10.99 8.22
N ILE A 159 -13.84 -10.18 7.37
CA ILE A 159 -13.14 -9.22 6.51
C ILE A 159 -12.44 -8.15 7.35
N GLN A 160 -13.11 -7.63 8.37
CA GLN A 160 -12.55 -6.59 9.24
C GLN A 160 -11.31 -7.08 10.01
N PHE A 161 -11.35 -8.32 10.49
CA PHE A 161 -10.23 -9.00 11.15
C PHE A 161 -9.11 -9.29 10.15
N PHE A 162 -9.45 -9.82 8.98
CA PHE A 162 -8.50 -10.11 7.91
C PHE A 162 -7.69 -8.88 7.50
N VAL A 163 -8.36 -7.74 7.26
CA VAL A 163 -7.70 -6.46 6.94
C VAL A 163 -6.70 -6.03 8.01
N ARG A 164 -6.95 -6.34 9.29
CA ARG A 164 -6.04 -6.00 10.41
C ARG A 164 -4.86 -6.96 10.56
N MET A 165 -4.97 -8.15 9.97
CA MET A 165 -3.91 -9.16 9.99
C MET A 165 -2.92 -9.01 8.82
N LEU A 166 -3.32 -8.27 7.77
CA LEU A 166 -2.47 -7.90 6.63
C LEU A 166 -1.59 -6.68 6.96
#